data_AF-A0A319DJN2-F1
#
_entry.id   AF-A0A319DJN2-F1
#
_cell.length_a   1.000
_cell.length_b   1.000
_cell.length_c   1.000
_cell.angle_alpha   90.00
_cell.angle_beta   90.00
_cell.angle_gamma   90.00
#
_symmetry.space_group_name_H-M   'P 1'
#
loop_
_entity.id
_entity.type
_entity.pdbx_description
1 polymer ?
#
loop_
_entity_poly.entity_id
_entity_poly.type
_entity_poly.pdbx_seq_one_letter_code
_entity_poly.pdbx_strand_id
1 'polypeptide(L)' 'MPVMDGLSATREMRRHEREKKLSPATIIILTAVLSGSTQQETLRSGANMFMTKPTPLKQLRATLKQLADGKAVTQP' A
#
# COMPACT_ATOMS: atom_id res chain seq x y z
N MET A 1 8.15 -4.72 11.45
CA MET A 1 9.29 -3.87 11.11
C MET A 1 9.78 -3.26 12.41
N PRO A 2 11.01 -3.55 12.86
CA PRO A 2 11.47 -3.10 14.18
C PRO A 2 12.04 -1.67 14.21
N VAL A 3 12.47 -1.13 13.06
CA VAL A 3 13.17 0.17 12.98
C VAL A 3 12.27 1.31 12.46
N MET A 4 11.42 1.04 11.47
CA MET A 4 10.53 2.02 10.85
C MET A 4 9.17 1.38 10.57
N ASP A 5 8.08 2.09 10.81
CA ASP A 5 6.74 1.61 10.50
C ASP A 5 6.42 1.72 9.00
N GLY A 6 5.46 0.92 8.53
CA GLY A 6 5.11 0.85 7.11
C GLY A 6 4.52 2.15 6.54
N LEU A 7 3.88 2.98 7.37
CA LEU A 7 3.30 4.26 6.93
C LEU A 7 4.41 5.29 6.71
N SER A 8 5.37 5.36 7.64
CA SER A 8 6.55 6.21 7.50
C SER A 8 7.39 5.77 6.31
N ALA A 9 7.64 4.47 6.14
CA ALA A 9 8.32 3.95 4.96
C ALA A 9 7.61 4.34 3.65
N THR A 10 6.27 4.31 3.64
CA THR A 10 5.48 4.74 2.47
C THR A 10 5.68 6.22 2.16
N ARG A 11 5.66 7.09 3.19
CA ARG A 11 5.93 8.53 3.02
C ARG A 11 7.32 8.79 2.46
N GLU A 12 8.33 8.08 2.96
CA GLU A 12 9.72 8.17 2.48
C GLU A 12 9.83 7.74 1.01
N MET A 13 9.21 6.61 0.64
CA MET A 13 9.16 6.13 -0.76
C MET A 13 8.53 7.18 -1.68
N ARG A 14 7.40 7.76 -1.29
CA ARG A 14 6.74 8.83 -2.07
C ARG A 14 7.58 10.10 -2.17
N ARG A 15 8.30 10.47 -1.10
CA ARG A 15 9.21 11.62 -1.15
C ARG A 15 10.35 11.35 -2.14
N HIS A 16 10.96 10.17 -2.06
CA HIS A 16 12.03 9.75 -2.96
C HIS A 16 11.61 9.77 -4.43
N GLU A 17 10.40 9.26 -4.73
CA GLU A 17 9.83 9.29 -6.08
C GLU A 17 9.67 10.71 -6.61
N ARG A 18 9.15 11.64 -5.78
CA ARG A 18 8.98 13.06 -6.16
C ARG A 18 10.32 13.77 -6.36
N GLU A 19 11.27 13.58 -5.44
CA GLU A 19 12.61 14.20 -5.51
C GLU A 19 13.35 13.78 -6.78
N LYS A 20 13.24 12.50 -7.15
CA LYS A 20 13.90 11.95 -8.35
C LYS A 20 13.05 11.99 -9.62
N LYS A 21 11.83 12.54 -9.56
CA LYS A 21 10.84 12.55 -10.67
C LYS A 21 10.60 11.16 -11.27
N LEU A 22 10.56 10.14 -10.42
CA LEU A 22 10.29 8.76 -10.82
C LEU A 22 8.79 8.54 -10.95
N SER A 23 8.42 7.58 -11.81
CA SER A 23 7.06 7.07 -11.87
C SER A 23 6.68 6.45 -10.51
N PRO A 24 5.53 6.82 -9.91
CA PRO A 24 5.14 6.30 -8.61
C PRO A 24 4.97 4.77 -8.63
N ALA A 25 5.62 4.07 -7.71
CA ALA A 25 5.44 2.63 -7.54
C ALA A 25 4.08 2.33 -6.88
N THR A 26 3.55 1.15 -7.12
CA THR A 26 2.36 0.68 -6.38
C THR A 26 2.78 0.19 -4.99
N ILE A 27 2.19 0.77 -3.96
CA ILE A 27 2.47 0.44 -2.55
C ILE A 27 1.22 -0.17 -1.93
N ILE A 28 1.34 -1.42 -1.44
CA ILE A 28 0.28 -2.16 -0.74
C ILE A 28 0.73 -2.40 0.70
N ILE A 29 -0.04 -1.91 1.67
CA ILE A 29 0.25 -2.11 3.10
C ILE A 29 -0.47 -3.36 3.62
N LEU A 30 0.27 -4.23 4.29
CA LEU A 30 -0.30 -5.39 4.99
C LEU A 30 -0.31 -5.14 6.50
N THR A 31 -1.49 -4.85 7.07
CA THR A 31 -1.66 -4.55 8.51
C THR A 31 -2.30 -5.71 9.27
N ALA A 32 -1.97 -5.88 10.55
CA ALA A 32 -2.66 -6.85 11.41
C ALA A 32 -3.97 -6.31 11.98
N VAL A 33 -4.10 -4.98 12.09
CA VAL A 33 -5.27 -4.30 12.68
C VAL A 33 -5.82 -3.30 11.69
N LEU A 34 -7.13 -3.38 11.43
CA LEU A 34 -7.88 -2.37 10.71
C LEU A 34 -8.72 -1.58 11.72
N SER A 35 -8.31 -0.34 11.98
CA SER A 35 -9.17 0.67 12.57
C SER A 35 -9.48 1.74 11.53
N GLY A 36 -10.60 2.45 11.68
CA GLY A 36 -10.93 3.58 10.80
C GLY A 36 -9.83 4.65 10.78
N SER A 37 -9.15 4.87 11.91
CA SER A 37 -7.98 5.75 12.00
C SER A 37 -6.80 5.24 11.16
N THR A 38 -6.50 3.94 11.22
CA THR A 38 -5.42 3.31 10.44
C THR A 38 -5.69 3.42 8.93
N GLN A 39 -6.95 3.30 8.52
CA GLN A 39 -7.34 3.46 7.11
C GLN A 39 -7.09 4.88 6.62
N GLN A 40 -7.49 5.89 7.39
CA GLN A 40 -7.22 7.30 7.05
C GLN A 40 -5.73 7.61 7.01
N GLU A 41 -4.95 7.11 7.97
CA GLU A 41 -3.49 7.28 7.96
C GLU A 41 -2.83 6.59 6.76
N THR A 42 -3.33 5.42 6.37
CA THR A 42 -2.83 4.69 5.20
C THR A 42 -3.07 5.48 3.91
N LEU A 43 -4.27 6.03 3.74
CA LEU A 43 -4.57 6.91 2.60
C LEU A 43 -3.67 8.15 2.60
N ARG A 44 -3.48 8.79 3.77
CA ARG A 44 -2.61 9.96 3.90
C ARG A 44 -1.13 9.67 3.66
N SER A 45 -0.67 8.44 3.91
CA SER A 45 0.72 8.05 3.65
C SER A 45 1.07 8.01 2.16
N GLY A 46 0.06 7.90 1.29
CA GLY A 46 0.24 7.73 -0.15
C GLY A 46 0.30 6.27 -0.60
N ALA A 47 -0.19 5.34 0.23
CA ALA A 47 -0.38 3.95 -0.17
C ALA A 47 -1.52 3.84 -1.20
N ASN A 48 -1.39 2.91 -2.14
CA ASN A 48 -2.45 2.64 -3.11
C ASN A 48 -3.52 1.73 -2.51
N MET A 49 -3.10 0.78 -1.67
CA MET A 49 -3.97 -0.22 -1.08
C MET A 49 -3.52 -0.64 0.31
N PHE A 50 -4.45 -1.20 1.06
CA PHE A 50 -4.16 -1.93 2.29
C PHE A 50 -4.90 -3.27 2.30
N MET A 51 -4.35 -4.24 3.03
CA MET A 51 -4.98 -5.55 3.28
C MET A 51 -4.71 -5.97 4.72
N THR A 52 -5.64 -6.73 5.31
CA THR A 52 -5.46 -7.30 6.65
C THR A 52 -4.74 -8.63 6.62
N LYS A 53 -3.89 -8.86 7.63
CA LYS A 53 -3.29 -10.15 7.89
C LYS A 53 -4.20 -11.00 8.78
N PRO A 54 -4.31 -12.33 8.52
CA PRO A 54 -3.76 -13.03 7.36
C PRO A 54 -4.55 -12.70 6.09
N THR A 55 -3.86 -12.27 5.04
CA THR A 55 -4.48 -12.02 3.73
C THR A 55 -4.57 -13.34 2.97
N PRO A 56 -5.76 -13.76 2.48
CA PRO A 56 -5.86 -14.97 1.67
C PRO A 56 -4.98 -14.88 0.42
N LEU A 57 -4.14 -15.89 0.18
CA LEU A 57 -3.26 -15.93 -1.00
C LEU A 57 -4.01 -15.80 -2.33
N LYS A 58 -5.25 -16.32 -2.39
CA LYS A 58 -6.13 -16.16 -3.55
C LYS A 58 -6.43 -14.69 -3.84
N GLN A 59 -6.72 -13.91 -2.80
CA GLN A 59 -7.02 -12.47 -2.93
C GLN A 59 -5.77 -11.69 -3.30
N LEU A 60 -4.63 -11.97 -2.64
CA LEU A 60 -3.35 -11.35 -2.99
C LEU A 60 -2.98 -11.61 -4.46
N ARG A 61 -3.12 -12.85 -4.93
CA ARG A 61 -2.84 -13.21 -6.32
C ARG A 61 -3.78 -12.48 -7.30
N ALA A 62 -5.06 -12.33 -6.96
CA ALA A 62 -6.01 -11.58 -7.78
C ALA A 62 -5.61 -10.10 -7.88
N THR A 63 -5.28 -9.47 -6.74
CA THR A 63 -4.81 -8.08 -6.69
C THR A 63 -3.53 -7.87 -7.50
N LEU A 64 -2.54 -8.75 -7.34
CA LEU A 64 -1.29 -8.66 -8.12
C LEU A 64 -1.54 -8.81 -9.63
N LYS A 65 -2.46 -9.69 -10.04
CA LYS A 65 -2.83 -9.85 -11.44
C LYS A 65 -3.48 -8.58 -12.00
N GLN A 66 -4.40 -7.96 -11.26
CA GLN A 66 -5.04 -6.71 -11.67
C GLN A 66 -4.03 -5.55 -11.83
N LEU A 67 -3.03 -5.49 -10.94
CA LEU A 67 -1.95 -4.51 -11.03
C LEU A 67 -1.03 -4.76 -12.24
N ALA A 68 -0.69 -6.03 -12.50
CA ALA A 68 0.09 -6.39 -13.69
C ALA A 68 -0.64 -6.04 -14.99
N ASP A 69 -1.97 -6.16 -15.00
CA ASP A 69 -2.83 -5.81 -16.13
C ASP A 69 -3.05 -4.27 -16.27
N GLY A 70 -2.40 -3.45 -15.44
CA GLY A 70 -2.48 -1.98 -15.50
C GLY A 70 -3.81 -1.39 -15.06
N LYS A 71 -4.69 -2.19 -14.43
CA LYS A 71 -5.98 -1.71 -13.93
C LYS A 71 -5.76 -1.04 -12.58
N ALA A 72 -6.33 0.15 -12.42
CA ALA A 72 -6.45 0.77 -11.11
C ALA A 72 -7.22 -0.20 -10.21
N VAL A 73 -6.55 -0.78 -9.22
CA VAL A 73 -7.21 -1.65 -8.26
C VAL A 73 -8.09 -0.78 -7.38
N THR A 74 -9.36 -0.72 -7.72
CA THR A 74 -10.40 -0.15 -6.88
C THR A 74 -10.58 -1.06 -5.66
N GLN A 75 -10.41 -0.48 -4.47
CA GLN A 75 -10.87 -1.13 -3.25
C GLN A 75 -12.41 -1.32 -3.34
N PRO A 76 -12.95 -2.48 -2.92
CA PRO A 76 -14.37 -2.59 -2.64
C PRO A 76 -14.77 -1.76 -1.42
#